data_AF-A0A4S5EAA8-F1
#
_entry.id   AF-A0A4S5EAA8-F1
#
_cell.length_a   1.000
_cell.length_b   1.000
_cell.length_c   1.000
_cell.angle_alpha   90.00
_cell.angle_beta   90.00
_cell.angle_gamma   90.00
#
_symmetry.space_group_name_H-M   'P 1'
#
loop_
_entity.id
_entity.type
_entity.pdbx_description
1 polymer ?
#
loop_
_entity_poly.entity_id
_entity_poly.type
_entity_poly.pdbx_seq_one_letter_code
_entity_poly.pdbx_strand_id
1 'polypeptide(L)'
;MTETTSGAHQATAPSSSSADGGSDRSLGELLSEVTKDLSTLMQQEVALAKAEATESAKNAGKGAGMFAGAAVGGHFLLLFLSLAAMWGLGELMALGWAALIVAVVWGIIAAVLALTGRKEMKKVKGLPQTAETVKEIPPTLKPGETR
;
A
#
# COMPACT_ATOMS: atom_id res chain seq x y z
N MET A 1 16.86 -65.83 -40.32
CA MET A 1 17.22 -64.65 -41.14
C MET A 1 17.84 -63.64 -40.17
N THR A 2 19.17 -63.54 -40.00
CA THR A 2 20.15 -62.83 -40.86
C THR A 2 19.66 -61.41 -41.14
N GLU A 3 20.32 -60.30 -40.75
CA GLU A 3 21.73 -59.87 -40.86
C GLU A 3 22.05 -58.86 -39.70
N THR A 4 23.18 -58.81 -39.00
CA THR A 4 24.55 -58.32 -39.33
C THR A 4 24.66 -57.00 -40.11
N THR A 5 25.08 -55.92 -39.43
CA THR A 5 26.03 -54.85 -39.87
C THR A 5 26.11 -53.82 -38.73
N SER A 6 27.15 -53.81 -37.90
CA SER A 6 28.50 -53.24 -38.13
C SER A 6 28.49 -51.74 -38.43
N GLY A 7 28.74 -50.96 -37.39
CA GLY A 7 28.88 -49.50 -37.44
C GLY A 7 29.63 -49.02 -36.21
N ALA A 8 30.92 -49.37 -36.15
CA ALA A 8 31.85 -48.85 -35.16
C ALA A 8 32.09 -47.35 -35.40
N HIS A 9 31.33 -46.49 -34.72
CA HIS A 9 31.72 -45.10 -34.54
C HIS A 9 32.58 -44.99 -33.28
N GLN A 10 33.85 -44.70 -33.54
CA GLN A 10 34.91 -44.44 -32.58
C GLN A 10 34.42 -43.50 -31.48
N ALA A 11 34.45 -43.99 -30.24
CA ALA A 11 34.38 -43.15 -29.06
C ALA A 11 35.63 -42.26 -29.02
N THR A 12 35.52 -41.06 -29.57
CA THR A 12 36.50 -40.00 -29.35
C THR A 12 36.47 -39.68 -27.86
N ALA A 13 37.57 -40.01 -27.17
CA ALA A 13 37.79 -39.62 -25.79
C ALA A 13 37.48 -38.13 -25.61
N PRO A 14 36.81 -37.71 -24.51
CA PRO A 14 36.84 -36.31 -24.15
C PRO A 14 38.31 -36.00 -23.86
N SER A 15 38.94 -35.26 -24.78
CA SER A 15 40.21 -34.61 -24.52
C SER A 15 40.03 -33.80 -23.25
N SER A 16 40.81 -34.16 -22.23
CA SER A 16 41.08 -33.35 -21.06
C SER A 16 41.64 -32.00 -21.51
N SER A 17 40.77 -31.07 -21.88
CA SER A 17 41.12 -29.68 -22.05
C SER A 17 41.26 -29.09 -20.66
N SER A 18 42.51 -28.98 -20.22
CA SER A 18 42.96 -27.98 -19.25
C SER A 18 42.13 -27.92 -17.97
N ALA A 19 42.44 -28.83 -17.06
CA ALA A 19 42.67 -28.42 -15.68
C ALA A 19 43.90 -27.48 -15.67
N ASP A 20 43.71 -26.22 -16.06
CA ASP A 20 44.67 -25.14 -15.82
C ASP A 20 43.96 -23.78 -15.92
N GLY A 21 44.23 -22.90 -14.96
CA GLY A 21 43.50 -21.64 -14.72
C GLY A 21 43.21 -21.37 -13.24
N GLY A 22 43.57 -22.31 -12.36
CA GLY A 22 43.53 -22.13 -10.91
C GLY A 22 44.81 -21.47 -10.39
N SER A 23 45.05 -20.20 -10.73
CA SER A 23 46.03 -19.24 -10.14
C SER A 23 46.22 -18.12 -11.17
N ASP A 24 45.77 -16.87 -11.05
CA ASP A 24 45.47 -16.01 -9.92
C ASP A 24 44.23 -15.18 -10.30
N ARG A 25 43.03 -15.51 -9.78
CA ARG A 25 41.95 -14.51 -9.80
C ARG A 25 42.44 -13.36 -8.93
N SER A 26 42.66 -12.20 -9.54
CA SER A 26 43.18 -11.06 -8.80
C SER A 26 42.21 -10.69 -7.68
N LEU A 27 42.72 -10.22 -6.55
CA LEU A 27 41.89 -9.73 -5.43
C LEU A 27 40.90 -8.64 -5.89
N GLY A 28 41.24 -7.89 -6.95
CA GLY A 28 40.36 -6.90 -7.56
C GLY A 28 39.15 -7.51 -8.28
N GLU A 29 39.30 -8.70 -8.87
CA GLU A 29 38.24 -9.39 -9.59
C GLU A 29 37.24 -10.03 -8.63
N LEU A 30 37.72 -10.62 -7.52
CA LEU A 30 36.87 -11.12 -6.44
C LEU A 30 36.12 -10.00 -5.72
N LEU A 31 36.78 -8.86 -5.47
CA LEU A 31 36.12 -7.70 -4.86
C LEU A 31 35.07 -7.09 -5.79
N SER A 32 35.33 -7.06 -7.10
CA SER A 32 34.37 -6.63 -8.11
C SER A 32 33.14 -7.53 -8.17
N GLU A 33 33.32 -8.85 -8.07
CA GLU A 33 32.23 -9.83 -8.05
C GLU A 33 31.37 -9.68 -6.78
N VAL A 34 31.98 -9.60 -5.60
CA VAL A 34 31.27 -9.35 -4.33
C VAL A 34 30.52 -8.01 -4.35
N THR A 35 31.12 -6.94 -4.87
CA THR A 35 30.46 -5.63 -4.97
C THR A 35 29.24 -5.69 -5.89
N LYS A 36 29.34 -6.44 -6.99
CA LYS A 36 28.25 -6.66 -7.94
C LYS A 36 27.12 -7.48 -7.32
N ASP A 37 27.44 -8.50 -6.54
CA ASP A 37 26.45 -9.31 -5.81
C ASP A 37 25.72 -8.47 -4.75
N LEU A 38 26.44 -7.64 -3.99
CA LEU A 38 25.85 -6.70 -3.02
C LEU A 38 24.94 -5.68 -3.72
N SER A 39 25.37 -5.12 -4.86
CA SER A 39 24.53 -4.22 -5.65
C SER A 39 23.25 -4.91 -6.15
N THR A 40 23.36 -6.18 -6.53
CA THR A 40 22.24 -6.99 -6.98
C THR A 40 21.26 -7.27 -5.84
N LEU A 41 21.74 -7.61 -4.64
CA LEU A 41 20.90 -7.78 -3.45
C LEU A 41 20.18 -6.48 -3.06
N MET A 42 20.88 -5.34 -3.06
CA MET A 42 20.26 -4.04 -2.78
C MET A 42 19.14 -3.71 -3.77
N GLN A 43 19.35 -3.97 -5.06
CA GLN A 43 18.31 -3.78 -6.08
C GLN A 43 17.11 -4.71 -5.86
N GLN A 44 17.35 -5.95 -5.42
CA GLN A 44 16.30 -6.91 -5.10
C GLN A 44 15.49 -6.51 -3.86
N GLU A 45 16.15 -6.06 -2.79
CA GLU A 45 15.49 -5.55 -1.58
C GLU A 45 14.59 -4.35 -1.89
N VAL A 46 15.08 -3.41 -2.71
CA VAL A 46 14.27 -2.28 -3.18
C VAL A 46 13.11 -2.74 -4.05
N ALA A 47 13.32 -3.72 -4.94
CA ALA A 47 12.27 -4.26 -5.78
C ALA A 47 11.19 -4.98 -4.94
N LEU A 48 11.59 -5.71 -3.91
CA LEU A 48 10.70 -6.40 -2.97
C LEU A 48 9.91 -5.38 -2.14
N ALA A 49 10.58 -4.42 -1.51
CA ALA A 49 9.93 -3.35 -0.75
C ALA A 49 8.94 -2.56 -1.60
N LYS A 50 9.29 -2.31 -2.88
CA LYS A 50 8.37 -1.68 -3.83
C LYS A 50 7.16 -2.55 -4.13
N ALA A 51 7.35 -3.87 -4.29
CA ALA A 51 6.25 -4.80 -4.52
C ALA A 51 5.31 -4.86 -3.31
N GLU A 52 5.85 -4.99 -2.10
CA GLU A 52 5.08 -5.01 -0.85
C GLU A 52 4.36 -3.69 -0.58
N ALA A 53 5.01 -2.55 -0.83
CA ALA A 53 4.38 -1.24 -0.75
C ALA A 53 3.24 -1.09 -1.77
N THR A 54 3.41 -1.61 -2.98
CA THR A 54 2.36 -1.57 -4.03
C THR A 54 1.18 -2.45 -3.66
N GLU A 55 1.42 -3.66 -3.14
CA GLU A 55 0.38 -4.56 -2.67
C GLU A 55 -0.37 -3.96 -1.47
N SER A 56 0.36 -3.40 -0.51
CA SER A 56 -0.20 -2.68 0.63
C SER A 56 -1.07 -1.52 0.17
N ALA A 57 -0.59 -0.70 -0.78
CA ALA A 57 -1.36 0.41 -1.34
C ALA A 57 -2.62 -0.06 -2.08
N LYS A 58 -2.55 -1.18 -2.82
CA LYS A 58 -3.70 -1.75 -3.51
C LYS A 58 -4.75 -2.28 -2.52
N ASN A 59 -4.32 -2.96 -1.47
CA ASN A 59 -5.20 -3.47 -0.43
C ASN A 59 -5.85 -2.33 0.36
N ALA A 60 -5.06 -1.33 0.76
CA ALA A 60 -5.57 -0.12 1.40
C ALA A 60 -6.55 0.64 0.48
N GLY A 61 -6.22 0.78 -0.81
CA GLY A 61 -7.08 1.42 -1.81
C GLY A 61 -8.40 0.68 -2.03
N LYS A 62 -8.38 -0.66 -2.10
CA LYS A 62 -9.58 -1.48 -2.17
C LYS A 62 -10.45 -1.30 -0.91
N GLY A 63 -9.85 -1.34 0.27
CA GLY A 63 -10.54 -1.11 1.54
C GLY A 63 -11.19 0.28 1.59
N ALA A 64 -10.43 1.32 1.27
CA ALA A 64 -10.92 2.70 1.20
C ALA A 64 -12.07 2.84 0.19
N GLY A 65 -11.95 2.21 -0.99
CA GLY A 65 -13.02 2.18 -2.00
C GLY A 65 -14.29 1.48 -1.52
N MET A 66 -14.16 0.36 -0.82
CA MET A 66 -15.30 -0.35 -0.21
C MET A 66 -15.99 0.51 0.86
N PHE A 67 -15.23 1.18 1.73
CA PHE A 67 -15.80 2.10 2.72
C PHE A 67 -16.47 3.31 2.08
N ALA A 68 -15.90 3.88 1.02
CA ALA A 68 -16.53 4.95 0.26
C ALA A 68 -17.86 4.49 -0.36
N GLY A 69 -17.86 3.32 -1.00
CA GLY A 69 -19.08 2.70 -1.55
C GLY A 69 -20.13 2.43 -0.46
N ALA A 70 -19.71 1.90 0.69
CA ALA A 70 -20.59 1.66 1.83
C ALA A 70 -21.15 2.96 2.42
N ALA A 71 -20.37 4.05 2.45
CA ALA A 71 -20.85 5.36 2.89
C ALA A 71 -21.94 5.90 1.95
N VAL A 72 -21.73 5.82 0.63
CA VAL A 72 -22.74 6.23 -0.36
C VAL A 72 -23.98 5.35 -0.30
N GLY A 73 -23.81 4.03 -0.30
CA GLY A 73 -24.92 3.07 -0.19
C GLY A 73 -25.70 3.24 1.11
N GLY A 74 -24.99 3.40 2.23
CA GLY A 74 -25.57 3.69 3.54
C GLY A 74 -26.34 5.01 3.55
N HIS A 75 -25.84 6.05 2.88
CA HIS A 75 -26.57 7.31 2.74
C HIS A 75 -27.92 7.15 2.02
N PHE A 76 -27.94 6.43 0.89
CA PHE A 76 -29.20 6.15 0.18
C PHE A 76 -30.14 5.24 0.97
N LEU A 77 -29.61 4.24 1.67
CA LEU A 77 -30.41 3.40 2.57
C LEU A 77 -31.12 4.25 3.64
N LEU A 78 -30.38 5.15 4.28
CA LEU A 78 -30.90 6.06 5.30
C LEU A 78 -31.94 7.04 4.72
N LEU A 79 -31.73 7.53 3.49
CA LEU A 79 -32.71 8.35 2.76
C LEU A 79 -34.01 7.57 2.54
N PHE A 80 -33.95 6.37 1.99
CA PHE A 80 -35.15 5.56 1.72
C PHE A 80 -35.86 5.12 3.00
N LEU A 81 -35.12 4.75 4.05
CA LEU A 81 -35.71 4.48 5.36
C LEU A 81 -36.42 5.71 5.94
N SER A 82 -35.87 6.90 5.74
CA SER A 82 -36.50 8.15 6.19
C SER A 82 -37.81 8.43 5.45
N LEU A 83 -37.83 8.21 4.13
CA LEU A 83 -39.05 8.31 3.33
C LEU A 83 -40.07 7.26 3.76
N ALA A 84 -39.66 6.00 3.90
CA ALA A 84 -40.54 4.92 4.34
C ALA A 84 -41.11 5.20 5.74
N ALA A 85 -40.32 5.69 6.68
CA ALA A 85 -40.78 6.09 8.01
C ALA A 85 -41.77 7.26 7.93
N MET A 86 -41.48 8.28 7.13
CA MET A 86 -42.37 9.44 6.97
C MET A 86 -43.73 9.03 6.38
N TRP A 87 -43.74 8.20 5.33
CA TRP A 87 -44.96 7.70 4.74
C TRP A 87 -45.70 6.74 5.67
N GLY A 88 -44.99 5.83 6.35
CA GLY A 88 -45.58 4.90 7.31
C GLY A 88 -46.20 5.59 8.53
N LEU A 89 -45.55 6.63 9.07
CA LEU A 89 -46.15 7.47 10.11
C LEU A 89 -47.29 8.33 9.53
N GLY A 90 -47.20 8.72 8.26
CA GLY A 90 -48.23 9.46 7.53
C GLY A 90 -49.58 8.73 7.44
N GLU A 91 -49.60 7.40 7.57
CA GLU A 91 -50.84 6.63 7.67
C GLU A 91 -51.53 6.76 9.05
N LEU A 92 -50.78 7.15 10.08
CA LEU A 92 -51.27 7.32 11.45
C LEU A 92 -51.56 8.79 11.81
N MET A 93 -50.93 9.74 11.11
CA MET A 93 -51.04 11.18 11.36
C MET A 93 -50.77 12.00 10.10
N ALA A 94 -51.08 13.31 10.12
CA ALA A 94 -50.79 14.17 8.97
C ALA A 94 -49.29 14.14 8.61
N LEU A 95 -48.98 14.05 7.31
CA LEU A 95 -47.63 13.85 6.80
C LEU A 95 -46.62 14.91 7.28
N GLY A 96 -47.06 16.14 7.54
CA GLY A 96 -46.22 17.19 8.11
C GLY A 96 -45.70 16.86 9.52
N TRP A 97 -46.53 16.24 10.37
CA TRP A 97 -46.12 15.81 11.71
C TRP A 97 -45.18 14.60 11.65
N ALA A 98 -45.43 13.67 10.73
CA ALA A 98 -44.53 12.55 10.46
C ALA A 98 -43.14 13.05 10.02
N ALA A 99 -43.10 14.02 9.09
CA ALA A 99 -41.85 14.63 8.63
C ALA A 99 -41.11 15.35 9.78
N LEU A 100 -41.82 16.06 10.66
CA LEU A 100 -41.22 16.69 11.85
C LEU A 100 -40.60 15.66 12.79
N ILE A 101 -41.26 14.55 13.07
CA ILE A 101 -40.72 13.48 13.92
C ILE A 101 -39.42 12.93 13.32
N VAL A 102 -39.43 12.58 12.03
CA VAL A 102 -38.24 12.08 11.33
C VAL A 102 -37.11 13.11 11.35
N ALA A 103 -37.42 14.40 11.15
CA ALA A 103 -36.45 15.48 11.21
C ALA A 103 -35.82 15.64 12.61
N VAL A 104 -36.62 15.53 13.68
CA VAL A 104 -36.11 15.57 15.06
C VAL A 104 -35.16 14.40 15.34
N VAL A 105 -35.51 13.19 14.89
CA VAL A 105 -34.64 12.01 15.02
C VAL A 105 -33.29 12.26 14.34
N TRP A 106 -33.28 12.76 13.10
CA TRP A 106 -32.05 13.13 12.40
C TRP A 106 -31.29 14.25 13.08
N GLY A 107 -31.98 15.24 13.64
CA GLY A 107 -31.38 16.33 14.42
C GLY A 107 -30.61 15.81 15.63
N ILE A 108 -31.17 14.83 16.35
CA ILE A 108 -30.51 14.18 17.49
C ILE A 108 -29.27 13.40 17.02
N ILE A 109 -29.40 12.59 15.96
CA ILE A 109 -28.29 11.83 15.39
C ILE A 109 -27.16 12.78 14.97
N ALA A 110 -27.49 13.86 14.25
CA ALA A 110 -26.52 14.86 13.80
C ALA A 110 -25.83 15.56 14.98
N ALA A 111 -26.56 15.91 16.03
CA ALA A 111 -25.98 16.50 17.23
C ALA A 111 -24.98 15.55 17.92
N VAL A 112 -25.34 14.27 18.09
CA VAL A 112 -24.45 13.26 18.69
C VAL A 112 -23.19 13.06 17.84
N LEU A 113 -23.34 12.95 16.51
CA LEU A 113 -22.21 12.80 15.59
C LEU A 113 -21.29 14.04 15.62
N ALA A 114 -21.86 15.25 15.60
CA ALA A 114 -21.07 16.48 15.66
C ALA A 114 -20.31 16.60 16.98
N LEU A 115 -20.92 16.24 18.11
CA LEU A 115 -20.27 16.26 19.42
C LEU A 115 -19.16 15.21 19.53
N THR A 116 -19.41 14.00 19.03
CA THR A 116 -18.40 12.92 19.03
C THR A 116 -17.25 13.25 18.09
N GLY A 117 -17.54 13.70 16.86
CA GLY A 117 -16.52 14.16 15.92
C GLY A 117 -15.67 15.30 16.49
N ARG A 118 -16.29 16.28 17.16
CA ARG A 118 -15.55 17.33 17.86
C ARG A 118 -14.66 16.78 18.99
N LYS A 119 -15.08 15.74 19.71
CA LYS A 119 -14.27 15.09 20.75
C LYS A 119 -13.07 14.36 20.14
N GLU A 120 -13.27 13.58 19.09
CA GLU A 120 -12.19 12.87 18.41
C GLU A 120 -11.18 13.84 17.78
N MET A 121 -11.65 14.88 17.08
CA MET A 121 -10.76 15.92 16.52
C MET A 121 -9.96 16.65 17.60
N LYS A 122 -10.50 16.82 18.81
CA LYS A 122 -9.76 17.38 19.95
C LYS A 122 -8.69 16.43 20.48
N LYS A 123 -8.88 15.12 20.41
CA LYS A 123 -7.84 14.12 20.78
C LYS A 123 -6.69 14.09 19.78
N VAL A 124 -6.97 14.43 18.52
CA VAL A 124 -5.95 14.55 17.45
C VAL A 124 -5.13 15.85 17.58
N LYS A 125 -5.36 16.70 18.61
CA LYS A 125 -4.42 17.79 18.97
C LYS A 125 -3.10 17.19 19.45
N GLY A 126 -2.16 17.01 18.52
CA GLY A 126 -0.87 16.40 18.83
C GLY A 126 0.15 16.25 17.69
N LEU A 127 0.11 17.06 16.62
CA LEU A 127 1.33 17.35 15.83
C LEU A 127 1.82 18.82 15.94
N PRO A 128 1.73 19.52 17.10
CA PRO A 128 2.40 20.81 17.23
C PRO A 128 3.94 20.66 17.28
N GLN A 129 4.49 19.53 17.76
CA GLN A 129 5.94 19.35 17.89
C GLN A 129 6.67 19.31 16.53
N THR A 130 6.04 18.78 15.48
CA THR A 130 6.65 18.73 14.15
C THR A 130 6.61 20.09 13.45
N ALA A 131 5.61 20.92 13.73
CA ALA A 131 5.52 22.28 13.19
C ALA A 131 6.46 23.28 13.89
N GLU A 132 6.75 23.08 15.17
CA GLU A 132 7.77 23.86 15.90
C GLU A 132 9.20 23.43 15.53
N THR A 133 9.47 22.13 15.39
CA THR A 133 10.80 21.63 14.98
C THR A 133 11.23 22.13 13.59
N VAL A 134 10.27 22.31 12.65
CA VAL A 134 10.55 22.87 11.31
C VAL A 134 10.79 24.39 11.35
N LYS A 135 10.27 25.10 12.35
CA LYS A 135 10.52 26.54 12.55
C LYS A 135 11.83 26.82 13.29
N GLU A 136 12.38 25.84 13.99
CA GLU A 136 13.68 25.95 14.66
C GLU A 136 14.88 25.62 13.77
N ILE A 137 14.68 25.21 12.50
CA ILE A 137 15.80 25.04 11.56
C ILE A 137 16.32 26.44 11.19
N PRO A 138 17.50 26.87 11.69
CA PRO A 138 18.03 28.18 11.37
C PRO A 138 18.48 28.19 9.89
N PRO A 139 18.39 29.32 9.18
CA PRO A 139 18.83 29.44 7.79
C PRO A 139 20.36 29.27 7.57
N THR A 140 21.09 28.81 8.58
CA THR A 140 22.54 28.62 8.56
C THR A 140 22.97 27.26 8.00
N LEU A 141 22.05 26.32 7.79
CA LEU A 141 22.34 25.11 7.01
C LEU A 141 22.20 25.43 5.52
N LYS A 142 23.18 26.19 5.00
CA LYS A 142 23.56 26.20 3.59
C LYS A 142 24.73 25.23 3.44
N PRO A 143 24.53 24.00 2.97
CA PRO A 143 25.64 23.15 2.56
C PRO A 143 26.18 23.70 1.23
N GLY A 144 27.43 24.17 1.22
CA GLY A 144 28.22 24.19 -0.01
C GLY A 144 28.75 25.51 -0.55
N GLU A 145 28.80 26.60 0.22
CA GLU A 145 29.60 27.78 -0.18
C GLU A 145 30.92 27.83 0.59
N THR A 146 31.80 26.85 0.32
CA THR A 146 33.24 26.97 0.58
C THR A 146 33.98 26.49 -0.66
N ARG A 147 34.26 27.49 -1.51
CA ARG A 147 35.50 27.74 -2.26
C ARG A 147 36.50 26.60 -2.47
#